data_AF-A0A3Q3F2T1-F1
#
_entry.id   AF-A0A3Q3F2T1-F1
#
_cell.length_a   1.000
_cell.length_b   1.000
_cell.length_c   1.000
_cell.angle_alpha   90.00
_cell.angle_beta   90.00
_cell.angle_gamma   90.00
#
_symmetry.space_group_name_H-M   'P 1'
#
loop_
_entity.id
_entity.type
_entity.pdbx_description
1 polymer ?
#
loop_
_entity_poly.entity_id
_entity_poly.type
_entity_poly.pdbx_seq_one_letter_code
_entity_poly.pdbx_strand_id
1 'polypeptide(L)'
;MASSAARFSSRWLSTSVSSAYRNSGFPSFPASFAGVCSATLLQTQRGGTAFGFSSWTHGKLVTLRGLTGSRCPCCITSHSFHTSSYLSNKDDFYGVLGVSRTATQKDIKKAYYQLAKKYHPDTSPDDPDAKEKFAKLAEAYEVLSDEVKRKQYDTYGAAGFDPSRAGQSQQQYYRAGGTNVDPEELFRKIFGDFLEEWASETFTTCYKCNQMYIFLPQYVMELTFAEAAKGSNKDLNINIDDNCPRCGGKGSEPGTKVSHCQYCNGTGMESVNTGPFMMRTTCRRCGGKGSIITTPCALCRGSGQMKKRQTVNVPVPAGVENGQTVRMSVGNKEILITFRVHRSPVFRRNGVDIHSDVLISIAQAILGGTATSQGLHETISIVIPPSCQPDQVIRLHGKGIRRMNSYSYGDHYVHIKIKVPKKLTRKQRSLLLSYAEEEMEVQGTVNGVTPSPG
;
A
#
# COMPACT_ATOMS: atom_id res chain seq x y z
N MET A 1 6.60 52.34 -17.89
CA MET A 1 6.83 52.37 -16.42
C MET A 1 5.73 51.55 -15.73
N ALA A 2 5.88 51.32 -14.42
CA ALA A 2 4.98 50.61 -13.48
C ALA A 2 3.50 50.43 -13.91
N SER A 3 2.89 49.24 -13.82
CA SER A 3 2.66 48.41 -12.61
C SER A 3 1.68 49.04 -11.61
N SER A 4 0.55 48.36 -11.36
CA SER A 4 -0.29 48.52 -10.17
C SER A 4 -1.10 47.25 -9.94
N ALA A 5 -1.34 46.90 -8.68
CA ALA A 5 -1.88 45.60 -8.28
C ALA A 5 -3.32 45.68 -7.76
N ALA A 6 -4.12 44.65 -8.04
CA ALA A 6 -5.45 44.49 -7.46
C ALA A 6 -5.39 43.93 -6.03
N ARG A 7 -6.21 44.48 -5.12
CA ARG A 7 -6.51 43.88 -3.82
C ARG A 7 -7.98 43.48 -3.80
N PHE A 8 -8.27 42.23 -3.43
CA PHE A 8 -9.63 41.78 -3.12
C PHE A 8 -9.74 41.43 -1.64
N SER A 9 -10.85 41.80 -1.02
CA SER A 9 -11.20 41.46 0.35
C SER A 9 -12.50 40.65 0.37
N SER A 10 -12.53 39.55 1.12
CA SER A 10 -13.70 38.71 1.32
C SER A 10 -14.25 38.91 2.74
N ARG A 11 -15.49 39.42 2.83
CA ARG A 11 -16.25 39.40 4.09
C ARG A 11 -16.90 38.02 4.25
N TRP A 12 -16.80 37.46 5.44
CA TRP A 12 -17.64 36.36 5.89
C TRP A 12 -18.88 36.92 6.60
N LEU A 13 -20.04 36.31 6.34
CA LEU A 13 -21.24 36.43 7.17
C LEU A 13 -21.86 35.04 7.31
N SER A 14 -22.28 34.70 8.53
CA SER A 14 -22.91 33.44 8.87
C SER A 14 -24.30 33.67 9.46
N THR A 15 -25.25 32.83 9.06
CA THR A 15 -26.61 32.76 9.61
C THR A 15 -27.04 31.29 9.73
N SER A 16 -28.07 31.03 10.52
CA SER A 16 -28.36 29.73 11.15
C SER A 16 -29.85 29.32 11.01
N VAL A 17 -30.33 28.39 11.87
CA VAL A 17 -31.73 27.96 12.05
C VAL A 17 -32.23 26.88 11.04
N SER A 18 -33.17 25.96 11.33
CA SER A 18 -33.33 24.97 12.44
C SER A 18 -34.62 24.12 12.19
N SER A 19 -34.65 22.85 12.63
CA SER A 19 -35.88 22.02 12.78
C SER A 19 -36.63 21.63 11.46
N ALA A 20 -37.65 20.75 11.40
CA ALA A 20 -38.43 20.03 12.44
C ALA A 20 -39.19 18.79 11.88
N TYR A 21 -39.35 17.70 12.69
CA TYR A 21 -40.46 16.70 12.74
C TYR A 21 -40.89 15.93 11.43
N ARG A 22 -41.70 14.84 11.40
CA ARG A 22 -42.56 14.11 12.38
C ARG A 22 -42.84 12.65 11.92
N ASN A 23 -43.03 11.69 12.85
CA ASN A 23 -43.84 10.42 12.87
C ASN A 23 -43.95 9.49 11.61
N SER A 24 -44.29 8.19 11.66
CA SER A 24 -44.99 7.33 12.66
C SER A 24 -44.60 5.82 12.55
N GLY A 25 -44.91 5.00 13.56
CA GLY A 25 -44.97 3.51 13.43
C GLY A 25 -44.43 2.70 14.63
N PHE A 26 -45.29 1.88 15.25
CA PHE A 26 -45.03 0.96 16.38
C PHE A 26 -45.74 -0.40 16.09
N PRO A 27 -45.57 -1.49 16.89
CA PRO A 27 -44.48 -1.88 17.81
C PRO A 27 -44.01 -3.35 17.63
N SER A 28 -42.97 -3.78 18.36
CA SER A 28 -42.84 -5.14 18.94
C SER A 28 -41.77 -5.18 20.04
N PHE A 29 -42.08 -5.82 21.17
CA PHE A 29 -41.26 -6.05 22.39
C PHE A 29 -41.37 -7.56 22.76
N PRO A 30 -40.70 -8.13 23.80
CA PRO A 30 -39.89 -7.55 24.90
C PRO A 30 -38.43 -8.12 24.89
N ALA A 31 -37.54 -8.05 25.90
CA ALA A 31 -37.50 -7.59 27.31
C ALA A 31 -35.99 -7.32 27.68
N SER A 32 -35.51 -6.91 28.87
CA SER A 32 -36.03 -6.40 30.16
C SER A 32 -34.87 -5.68 30.93
N PHE A 33 -35.08 -5.22 32.17
CA PHE A 33 -34.11 -4.60 33.13
C PHE A 33 -33.46 -3.27 32.64
N ALA A 34 -33.65 -2.08 33.23
CA ALA A 34 -33.91 -1.63 34.63
C ALA A 34 -32.73 -1.87 35.60
N GLY A 35 -32.20 -0.87 36.33
CA GLY A 35 -32.46 0.59 36.38
C GLY A 35 -31.20 1.32 36.93
N VAL A 36 -31.22 2.48 37.60
CA VAL A 36 -32.27 3.39 38.10
C VAL A 36 -31.68 4.83 38.09
N CYS A 37 -32.52 5.86 37.93
CA CYS A 37 -32.11 7.27 37.93
C CYS A 37 -31.83 7.86 39.32
N SER A 38 -30.95 8.87 39.41
CA SER A 38 -31.24 10.15 40.09
C SER A 38 -30.20 11.22 39.73
N ALA A 39 -30.61 12.49 39.76
CA ALA A 39 -29.76 13.64 39.40
C ALA A 39 -30.21 14.93 40.12
N THR A 40 -29.24 15.81 40.40
CA THR A 40 -29.38 17.25 40.76
C THR A 40 -27.96 17.87 40.58
N LEU A 41 -27.69 19.02 39.95
CA LEU A 41 -28.24 20.40 40.10
C LEU A 41 -27.88 21.02 41.46
N LEU A 42 -27.32 22.24 41.63
CA LEU A 42 -26.74 23.30 40.76
C LEU A 42 -25.47 23.86 41.52
N GLN A 43 -24.93 25.11 41.49
CA GLN A 43 -25.25 26.38 40.81
C GLN A 43 -24.07 27.40 40.82
N THR A 44 -23.61 27.86 39.63
CA THR A 44 -22.95 29.19 39.41
C THR A 44 -21.59 29.48 40.14
N GLN A 45 -20.81 30.57 39.90
CA GLN A 45 -20.84 31.70 38.94
C GLN A 45 -19.42 32.27 38.63
N ARG A 46 -19.26 32.87 37.43
CA ARG A 46 -18.41 34.04 37.02
C ARG A 46 -17.01 34.34 37.62
N GLY A 47 -16.05 34.59 36.70
CA GLY A 47 -14.97 35.59 36.81
C GLY A 47 -13.57 35.06 37.21
N GLY A 48 -12.44 35.60 36.72
CA GLY A 48 -12.23 36.54 35.60
C GLY A 48 -10.92 37.35 35.70
N THR A 49 -10.02 37.24 34.70
CA THR A 49 -8.73 38.00 34.51
C THR A 49 -7.64 37.81 35.59
N ALA A 50 -6.33 38.05 35.37
CA ALA A 50 -5.44 37.92 34.19
C ALA A 50 -3.94 38.04 34.65
N PHE A 51 -2.98 37.49 33.88
CA PHE A 51 -1.50 37.54 34.08
C PHE A 51 -0.97 36.86 35.37
N GLY A 52 0.30 36.38 35.48
CA GLY A 52 1.34 36.13 34.46
C GLY A 52 2.70 35.68 35.05
N PHE A 53 3.42 34.80 34.33
CA PHE A 53 4.85 34.40 34.46
C PHE A 53 5.41 33.66 35.73
N SER A 54 6.33 32.71 35.46
CA SER A 54 7.36 32.07 36.32
C SER A 54 6.93 31.30 37.60
N SER A 55 7.70 30.37 38.18
CA SER A 55 8.65 29.35 37.66
C SER A 55 8.87 28.24 38.72
N TRP A 56 9.44 27.10 38.32
CA TRP A 56 10.11 26.06 39.14
C TRP A 56 9.31 25.19 40.16
N THR A 57 9.17 23.91 39.74
CA THR A 57 9.48 22.65 40.47
C THR A 57 8.81 22.24 41.80
N HIS A 58 8.25 21.01 41.76
CA HIS A 58 8.22 19.94 42.79
C HIS A 58 7.65 20.18 44.20
N GLY A 59 6.73 19.29 44.60
CA GLY A 59 6.45 19.02 46.03
C GLY A 59 5.03 18.55 46.36
N LYS A 60 4.75 17.25 46.25
CA LYS A 60 3.55 16.63 46.87
C LYS A 60 3.94 15.36 47.65
N LEU A 61 4.56 15.56 48.80
CA LEU A 61 4.67 14.54 49.84
C LEU A 61 3.32 14.50 50.60
N VAL A 62 2.71 13.32 50.71
CA VAL A 62 1.48 13.13 51.48
C VAL A 62 1.83 12.96 52.95
N THR A 63 1.25 13.79 53.82
CA THR A 63 1.35 13.66 55.27
C THR A 63 0.14 12.91 55.84
N LEU A 64 0.40 11.89 56.66
CA LEU A 64 -0.59 11.28 57.55
C LEU A 64 -0.09 11.41 58.99
N ARG A 65 -1.00 11.74 59.91
CA ARG A 65 -0.68 11.96 61.34
C ARG A 65 -0.65 10.64 62.10
N GLY A 66 0.44 10.38 62.81
CA GLY A 66 0.49 9.52 64.01
C GLY A 66 0.35 10.37 65.28
N LEU A 67 -0.03 9.75 66.41
CA LEU A 67 -0.49 10.46 67.61
C LEU A 67 0.55 10.49 68.76
N THR A 68 0.54 11.62 69.48
CA THR A 68 0.79 11.81 70.93
C THR A 68 1.94 11.07 71.62
N GLY A 69 2.93 11.83 72.12
CA GLY A 69 3.85 11.40 73.18
C GLY A 69 4.66 12.60 73.71
N SER A 70 4.72 12.81 75.02
CA SER A 70 5.34 14.00 75.62
C SER A 70 6.51 13.64 76.54
N ARG A 71 7.67 14.28 76.33
CA ARG A 71 8.53 14.91 77.36
C ARG A 71 9.74 15.60 76.74
N CYS A 72 10.12 16.73 77.35
CA CYS A 72 11.38 17.44 77.12
C CYS A 72 12.35 17.17 78.30
N PRO A 73 13.58 17.72 78.29
CA PRO A 73 14.58 17.64 77.23
C PRO A 73 15.91 17.05 77.76
N CYS A 74 16.79 16.55 76.88
CA CYS A 74 18.20 16.38 77.23
C CYS A 74 19.06 16.59 75.99
N CYS A 75 19.93 17.60 76.02
CA CYS A 75 20.78 17.97 74.88
C CYS A 75 22.02 17.09 74.83
N ILE A 76 22.02 16.08 73.96
CA ILE A 76 23.18 15.23 73.68
C ILE A 76 23.53 15.34 72.20
N THR A 77 24.83 15.49 71.91
CA THR A 77 25.37 15.89 70.61
C THR A 77 25.10 14.84 69.53
N SER A 78 24.27 15.18 68.55
CA SER A 78 24.10 14.36 67.35
C SER A 78 25.30 14.53 66.43
N HIS A 79 26.23 13.57 66.46
CA HIS A 79 27.21 13.43 65.39
C HIS A 79 26.48 12.93 64.14
N SER A 80 26.38 13.80 63.13
CA SER A 80 25.78 13.46 61.83
C SER A 80 26.67 12.48 61.08
N PHE A 81 26.47 11.18 61.35
CA PHE A 81 26.87 10.13 60.42
C PHE A 81 26.15 10.38 59.10
N HIS A 82 26.88 10.93 58.13
CA HIS A 82 26.41 10.96 56.76
C HIS A 82 26.29 9.51 56.27
N THR A 83 25.07 8.98 56.31
CA THR A 83 24.70 7.86 55.44
C THR A 83 25.16 8.22 54.05
N SER A 84 25.95 7.35 53.42
CA SER A 84 26.48 7.56 52.08
C SER A 84 25.39 8.13 51.18
N SER A 85 25.68 9.25 50.52
CA SER A 85 24.82 9.76 49.46
C SER A 85 24.49 8.59 48.53
N TYR A 86 23.22 8.49 48.12
CA TYR A 86 22.86 7.57 47.04
C TYR A 86 23.66 8.01 45.81
N LEU A 87 24.80 7.34 45.58
CA LEU A 87 25.40 7.25 44.26
C LEU A 87 24.26 6.82 43.35
N SER A 88 23.91 7.66 42.38
CA SER A 88 22.77 7.41 41.51
C SER A 88 22.96 6.04 40.89
N ASN A 89 22.15 5.06 41.33
CA ASN A 89 22.23 3.71 40.79
C ASN A 89 22.06 3.83 39.29
N LYS A 90 23.07 3.37 38.54
CA LYS A 90 22.93 3.19 37.08
C LYS A 90 21.67 2.35 36.88
N ASP A 91 20.73 2.85 36.10
CA ASP A 91 19.35 2.37 36.09
C ASP A 91 19.31 0.84 35.96
N ASP A 92 18.63 0.18 36.91
CA ASP A 92 18.49 -1.28 36.95
C ASP A 92 18.03 -1.77 35.56
N PHE A 93 18.85 -2.55 34.83
CA PHE A 93 18.58 -2.88 33.41
C PHE A 93 17.25 -3.62 33.24
N TYR A 94 16.85 -4.39 34.26
CA TYR A 94 15.52 -4.99 34.38
C TYR A 94 14.39 -3.95 34.48
N GLY A 95 14.60 -2.87 35.24
CA GLY A 95 13.68 -1.73 35.32
C GLY A 95 13.63 -0.91 34.03
N VAL A 96 14.78 -0.69 33.37
CA VAL A 96 14.87 0.00 32.06
C VAL A 96 14.06 -0.74 30.98
N LEU A 97 14.15 -2.08 30.96
CA LEU A 97 13.34 -2.93 30.06
C LEU A 97 11.93 -3.22 30.58
N GLY A 98 11.56 -2.81 31.80
CA GLY A 98 10.24 -3.05 32.41
C GLY A 98 9.91 -4.52 32.69
N VAL A 99 10.92 -5.36 32.99
CA VAL A 99 10.79 -6.81 33.17
C VAL A 99 11.29 -7.28 34.55
N SER A 100 10.77 -8.42 35.01
CA SER A 100 11.25 -9.06 36.24
C SER A 100 12.71 -9.51 36.12
N ARG A 101 13.47 -9.50 37.23
CA ARG A 101 14.78 -10.16 37.33
C ARG A 101 14.71 -11.67 37.01
N THR A 102 13.54 -12.29 37.20
CA THR A 102 13.26 -13.69 36.84
C THR A 102 12.79 -13.91 35.39
N ALA A 103 12.70 -12.87 34.56
CA ALA A 103 12.20 -12.97 33.19
C ALA A 103 13.08 -13.87 32.30
N THR A 104 12.47 -14.59 31.35
CA THR A 104 13.23 -15.41 30.40
C THR A 104 13.90 -14.53 29.34
N GLN A 105 14.92 -15.08 28.65
CA GLN A 105 15.60 -14.40 27.56
C GLN A 105 14.63 -13.99 26.42
N LYS A 106 13.55 -14.78 26.20
CA LYS A 106 12.48 -14.47 25.24
C LYS A 106 11.63 -13.28 25.68
N ASP A 107 11.34 -13.16 26.98
CA ASP A 107 10.60 -12.02 27.53
C ASP A 107 11.42 -10.73 27.46
N ILE A 108 12.72 -10.80 27.75
CA ILE A 108 13.68 -9.69 27.62
C ILE A 108 13.75 -9.20 26.17
N LYS A 109 13.91 -10.11 25.18
CA LYS A 109 13.88 -9.80 23.73
C LYS A 109 12.54 -9.17 23.31
N LYS A 110 11.41 -9.65 23.84
CA LYS A 110 10.06 -9.13 23.56
C LYS A 110 9.82 -7.74 24.16
N ALA A 111 10.29 -7.48 25.39
CA ALA A 111 10.15 -6.19 26.04
C ALA A 111 11.02 -5.12 25.35
N TYR A 112 12.28 -5.47 25.04
CA TYR A 112 13.16 -4.61 24.24
C TYR A 112 12.53 -4.25 22.89
N TYR A 113 11.98 -5.22 22.14
CA TYR A 113 11.27 -4.96 20.87
C TYR A 113 10.15 -3.92 21.03
N GLN A 114 9.32 -4.05 22.08
CA GLN A 114 8.18 -3.16 22.31
C GLN A 114 8.58 -1.73 22.73
N LEU A 115 9.72 -1.57 23.40
CA LEU A 115 10.22 -0.27 23.85
C LEU A 115 11.08 0.40 22.76
N ALA A 116 11.97 -0.35 22.10
CA ALA A 116 12.75 0.12 20.97
C ALA A 116 11.86 0.62 19.82
N LYS A 117 10.74 -0.05 19.52
CA LYS A 117 9.75 0.44 18.53
C LYS A 117 9.03 1.73 18.96
N LYS A 118 8.90 1.99 20.27
CA LYS A 118 8.24 3.21 20.78
C LYS A 118 9.18 4.42 20.85
N TYR A 119 10.47 4.20 21.04
CA TYR A 119 11.48 5.25 21.17
C TYR A 119 12.45 5.32 19.98
N HIS A 120 12.11 4.70 18.85
CA HIS A 120 12.88 4.80 17.62
C HIS A 120 12.82 6.24 17.07
N PRO A 121 13.93 6.85 16.62
CA PRO A 121 13.95 8.24 16.15
C PRO A 121 12.91 8.51 15.05
N ASP A 122 12.74 7.59 14.08
CA ASP A 122 11.72 7.72 13.03
C ASP A 122 10.26 7.69 13.52
N THR A 123 10.00 7.18 14.73
CA THR A 123 8.65 7.01 15.30
C THR A 123 8.31 8.10 16.33
N SER A 124 9.32 8.65 17.00
CA SER A 124 9.19 9.77 17.95
C SER A 124 10.23 10.87 17.65
N PRO A 125 10.13 11.57 16.51
CA PRO A 125 11.12 12.58 16.10
C PRO A 125 11.07 13.86 16.93
N ASP A 126 9.95 14.14 17.61
CA ASP A 126 9.71 15.37 18.37
C ASP A 126 10.18 15.31 19.85
N ASP A 127 10.50 14.11 20.36
CA ASP A 127 10.90 13.88 21.76
C ASP A 127 12.44 13.82 21.91
N PRO A 128 13.13 14.85 22.46
CA PRO A 128 14.59 14.81 22.63
C PRO A 128 15.04 13.66 23.55
N ASP A 129 14.25 13.37 24.59
CA ASP A 129 14.48 12.25 25.51
C ASP A 129 14.44 10.87 24.81
N ALA A 130 13.78 10.73 23.66
CA ALA A 130 13.58 9.42 23.03
C ALA A 130 14.93 8.77 22.67
N LYS A 131 15.90 9.59 22.22
CA LYS A 131 17.26 9.14 21.91
C LYS A 131 18.01 8.64 23.15
N GLU A 132 17.89 9.32 24.29
CA GLU A 132 18.51 8.86 25.55
C GLU A 132 17.86 7.58 26.07
N LYS A 133 16.53 7.49 26.00
CA LYS A 133 15.76 6.29 26.37
C LYS A 133 16.12 5.11 25.47
N PHE A 134 16.25 5.32 24.16
CA PHE A 134 16.69 4.30 23.19
C PHE A 134 18.12 3.81 23.47
N ALA A 135 19.06 4.72 23.77
CA ALA A 135 20.43 4.35 24.15
C ALA A 135 20.47 3.48 25.42
N LYS A 136 19.75 3.87 26.48
CA LYS A 136 19.63 3.07 27.72
C LYS A 136 18.99 1.70 27.48
N LEU A 137 17.98 1.61 26.61
CA LEU A 137 17.35 0.35 26.23
C LEU A 137 18.31 -0.59 25.50
N ALA A 138 19.18 -0.04 24.63
CA ALA A 138 20.20 -0.82 23.92
C ALA A 138 21.29 -1.34 24.88
N GLU A 139 21.80 -0.50 25.79
CA GLU A 139 22.76 -0.90 26.84
C GLU A 139 22.18 -2.01 27.74
N ALA A 140 20.96 -1.80 28.24
CA ALA A 140 20.24 -2.77 29.06
C ALA A 140 20.01 -4.11 28.31
N TYR A 141 19.72 -4.06 27.02
CA TYR A 141 19.56 -5.27 26.21
C TYR A 141 20.91 -5.98 25.97
N GLU A 142 22.00 -5.27 25.66
CA GLU A 142 23.30 -5.89 25.33
C GLU A 142 23.89 -6.68 26.53
N VAL A 143 23.60 -6.26 27.76
CA VAL A 143 24.02 -6.96 28.99
C VAL A 143 23.05 -8.10 29.36
N LEU A 144 21.75 -7.96 29.10
CA LEU A 144 20.73 -8.95 29.46
C LEU A 144 20.41 -9.98 28.36
N SER A 145 20.86 -9.77 27.12
CA SER A 145 20.68 -10.70 26.00
C SER A 145 21.59 -11.91 26.09
N ASP A 146 22.83 -11.73 26.55
CA ASP A 146 23.82 -12.81 26.64
C ASP A 146 23.78 -13.44 28.03
N GLU A 147 23.55 -14.76 28.13
CA GLU A 147 23.49 -15.44 29.43
C GLU A 147 24.73 -15.23 30.30
N VAL A 148 25.90 -15.09 29.69
CA VAL A 148 27.18 -14.89 30.39
C VAL A 148 27.25 -13.49 31.00
N LYS A 149 26.92 -12.44 30.23
CA LYS A 149 26.87 -11.06 30.72
C LYS A 149 25.76 -10.88 31.75
N ARG A 150 24.59 -11.48 31.53
CA ARG A 150 23.48 -11.50 32.49
C ARG A 150 23.93 -12.09 33.84
N LYS A 151 24.55 -13.27 33.84
CA LYS A 151 25.07 -13.90 35.08
C LYS A 151 26.14 -13.04 35.77
N GLN A 152 26.97 -12.33 35.01
CA GLN A 152 27.93 -11.36 35.58
C GLN A 152 27.21 -10.14 36.19
N TYR A 153 26.18 -9.59 35.53
CA TYR A 153 25.37 -8.50 36.05
C TYR A 153 24.57 -8.89 37.29
N ASP A 154 23.95 -10.08 37.30
CA ASP A 154 23.24 -10.64 38.46
C ASP A 154 24.17 -10.91 39.66
N THR A 155 25.49 -11.09 39.42
CA THR A 155 26.50 -11.33 40.48
C THR A 155 27.18 -10.05 40.98
N TYR A 156 27.48 -9.10 40.09
CA TYR A 156 28.33 -7.92 40.39
C TYR A 156 27.63 -6.57 40.18
N GLY A 157 26.39 -6.56 39.68
CA GLY A 157 25.60 -5.37 39.37
C GLY A 157 26.20 -4.50 38.25
N ALA A 158 25.63 -3.30 38.08
CA ALA A 158 26.08 -2.29 37.12
C ALA A 158 27.50 -1.71 37.39
N ALA A 159 28.14 -2.13 38.49
CA ALA A 159 29.53 -1.81 38.80
C ALA A 159 30.54 -2.73 38.08
N GLY A 160 30.14 -3.96 37.73
CA GLY A 160 31.01 -4.92 37.03
C GLY A 160 31.31 -4.59 35.56
N PHE A 161 30.59 -3.63 34.98
CA PHE A 161 30.70 -3.20 33.58
C PHE A 161 31.27 -1.77 33.44
N ASP A 162 31.85 -1.20 34.52
CA ASP A 162 32.41 0.15 34.48
C ASP A 162 33.84 0.16 33.90
N PRO A 163 34.08 0.78 32.73
CA PRO A 163 35.41 0.82 32.12
C PRO A 163 36.45 1.58 32.94
N SER A 164 36.03 2.41 33.91
CA SER A 164 36.92 3.20 34.77
C SER A 164 37.45 2.42 36.00
N ARG A 165 37.08 1.15 36.18
CA ARG A 165 37.46 0.34 37.36
C ARG A 165 38.04 -1.06 37.08
N ALA A 166 38.30 -1.40 35.82
CA ALA A 166 38.84 -2.71 35.44
C ALA A 166 40.31 -2.92 35.90
N GLY A 167 40.48 -3.59 37.04
CA GLY A 167 41.80 -4.03 37.53
C GLY A 167 42.51 -5.02 36.60
N GLN A 168 43.85 -5.06 36.68
CA GLN A 168 44.73 -5.63 35.65
C GLN A 168 44.71 -7.18 35.51
N SER A 169 43.79 -7.90 36.16
CA SER A 169 43.85 -9.36 36.36
C SER A 169 42.71 -10.18 35.73
N GLN A 170 41.76 -9.59 35.00
CA GLN A 170 40.68 -10.30 34.29
C GLN A 170 40.60 -10.03 32.77
N GLN A 171 41.69 -9.54 32.17
CA GLN A 171 41.76 -9.10 30.77
C GLN A 171 41.81 -10.24 29.71
N GLN A 172 41.02 -11.32 29.86
CA GLN A 172 40.93 -12.38 28.85
C GLN A 172 39.55 -12.57 28.19
N TYR A 173 38.44 -12.12 28.80
CA TYR A 173 37.11 -12.21 28.17
C TYR A 173 36.62 -10.91 27.51
N TYR A 174 37.19 -9.76 27.85
CA TYR A 174 36.82 -8.44 27.32
C TYR A 174 37.56 -8.03 26.03
N ARG A 175 38.06 -8.98 25.23
CA ARG A 175 38.81 -8.70 23.98
C ARG A 175 38.21 -9.33 22.72
N ALA A 176 36.88 -9.45 22.68
CA ALA A 176 36.11 -9.88 21.51
C ALA A 176 34.87 -8.98 21.34
N GLY A 177 35.00 -7.91 20.56
CA GLY A 177 33.99 -6.86 20.42
C GLY A 177 34.41 -5.57 21.15
N GLY A 178 34.93 -4.60 20.39
CA GLY A 178 35.22 -3.27 20.93
C GLY A 178 33.94 -2.44 21.05
N THR A 179 33.80 -1.71 22.16
CA THR A 179 32.62 -0.89 22.46
C THR A 179 32.51 0.32 21.52
N ASN A 180 31.62 0.22 20.53
CA ASN A 180 30.88 1.31 19.87
C ASN A 180 29.97 0.67 18.80
N VAL A 181 29.05 -0.21 19.23
CA VAL A 181 27.99 -0.69 18.32
C VAL A 181 26.93 0.41 18.28
N ASP A 182 26.67 0.96 17.11
CA ASP A 182 25.59 1.92 16.93
C ASP A 182 24.25 1.22 17.30
N PRO A 183 23.43 1.76 18.22
CA PRO A 183 22.19 1.09 18.64
C PRO A 183 21.22 0.86 17.47
N GLU A 184 21.33 1.65 16.38
CA GLU A 184 20.60 1.39 15.13
C GLU A 184 21.14 0.17 14.36
N GLU A 185 22.46 -0.08 14.37
CA GLU A 185 23.05 -1.29 13.77
C GLU A 185 22.73 -2.54 14.60
N LEU A 186 22.81 -2.42 15.93
CA LEU A 186 22.40 -3.47 16.87
C LEU A 186 20.93 -3.88 16.63
N PHE A 187 20.04 -2.90 16.51
CA PHE A 187 18.64 -3.09 16.14
C PHE A 187 18.52 -3.79 14.77
N ARG A 188 19.12 -3.25 13.71
CA ARG A 188 18.99 -3.80 12.35
C ARG A 188 19.47 -5.25 12.23
N LYS A 189 20.54 -5.61 12.96
CA LYS A 189 21.06 -6.98 13.01
C LYS A 189 20.07 -7.92 13.72
N ILE A 190 19.70 -7.62 14.96
CA ILE A 190 18.83 -8.49 15.78
C ILE A 190 17.40 -8.60 15.20
N PHE A 191 16.88 -7.55 14.58
CA PHE A 191 15.51 -7.49 14.07
C PHE A 191 15.40 -8.10 12.66
N GLY A 192 16.51 -8.24 11.93
CA GLY A 192 16.61 -9.13 10.76
C GLY A 192 16.42 -10.59 11.18
N ASP A 193 17.28 -11.08 12.07
CA ASP A 193 17.28 -12.46 12.56
C ASP A 193 15.94 -12.83 13.25
N PHE A 194 15.30 -11.89 13.94
CA PHE A 194 14.00 -12.11 14.60
C PHE A 194 12.85 -12.39 13.62
N LEU A 195 12.90 -11.87 12.39
CA LEU A 195 11.92 -12.18 11.34
C LEU A 195 12.13 -13.58 10.74
N GLU A 196 13.33 -14.15 10.85
CA GLU A 196 13.62 -15.52 10.41
C GLU A 196 13.16 -16.55 11.44
N GLU A 197 13.46 -16.33 12.73
CA GLU A 197 13.13 -17.26 13.81
C GLU A 197 11.61 -17.33 14.11
N TRP A 198 10.92 -16.19 14.16
CA TRP A 198 9.50 -16.11 14.59
C TRP A 198 8.48 -16.34 13.47
N ALA A 199 8.92 -16.53 12.21
CA ALA A 199 8.05 -16.86 11.08
C ALA A 199 7.84 -18.38 10.87
N SER A 200 8.54 -19.22 11.65
CA SER A 200 8.69 -20.66 11.41
C SER A 200 7.41 -21.50 11.54
N GLU A 201 6.44 -21.10 12.37
CA GLU A 201 5.21 -21.89 12.62
C GLU A 201 3.96 -21.45 11.83
N THR A 202 4.02 -20.35 11.07
CA THR A 202 2.87 -19.88 10.26
C THR A 202 3.25 -19.49 8.83
N PHE A 203 4.51 -19.69 8.40
CA PHE A 203 4.98 -19.21 7.10
C PHE A 203 5.87 -20.21 6.34
N THR A 204 5.35 -21.41 6.10
CA THR A 204 5.90 -22.44 5.18
C THR A 204 5.87 -22.03 3.70
N THR A 205 6.10 -20.74 3.41
CA THR A 205 6.04 -20.12 2.08
C THR A 205 7.11 -19.03 1.87
N CYS A 206 8.11 -18.89 2.77
CA CYS A 206 9.17 -17.87 2.62
C CYS A 206 10.63 -18.36 2.58
N TYR A 207 10.88 -19.51 1.95
CA TYR A 207 12.15 -19.73 1.23
C TYR A 207 12.20 -18.86 -0.05
N LYS A 208 11.90 -17.55 0.10
CA LYS A 208 11.69 -16.61 -1.01
C LYS A 208 11.96 -15.13 -0.68
N CYS A 209 12.51 -14.83 0.51
CA CYS A 209 12.97 -13.49 0.89
C CYS A 209 14.47 -13.24 0.70
N ASN A 210 15.15 -14.01 -0.17
CA ASN A 210 16.15 -13.37 -1.01
C ASN A 210 15.39 -12.52 -2.04
N GLN A 211 15.10 -11.27 -1.67
CA GLN A 211 14.21 -10.37 -2.43
C GLN A 211 14.91 -9.75 -3.65
N MET A 212 15.52 -10.61 -4.48
CA MET A 212 15.40 -10.39 -5.92
C MET A 212 13.92 -10.19 -6.23
N TYR A 213 13.58 -9.02 -6.74
CA TYR A 213 12.35 -8.83 -7.51
C TYR A 213 12.31 -9.94 -8.55
N ILE A 214 11.32 -10.84 -8.45
CA ILE A 214 10.92 -11.66 -9.59
C ILE A 214 10.26 -10.67 -10.55
N PHE A 215 11.08 -10.03 -11.38
CA PHE A 215 10.66 -9.20 -12.50
C PHE A 215 10.01 -10.13 -13.55
N LEU A 216 8.80 -10.59 -13.23
CA LEU A 216 7.84 -11.13 -14.18
C LEU A 216 7.75 -10.12 -15.31
N PRO A 217 8.20 -10.45 -16.53
CA PRO A 217 8.34 -9.47 -17.59
C PRO A 217 6.94 -8.92 -17.92
N GLN A 218 6.80 -7.60 -17.75
CA GLN A 218 5.56 -6.89 -17.97
C GLN A 218 5.48 -6.47 -19.43
N TYR A 219 4.41 -6.89 -20.10
CA TYR A 219 4.11 -6.50 -21.47
C TYR A 219 2.84 -5.65 -21.49
N VAL A 220 2.91 -4.47 -22.10
CA VAL A 220 1.71 -3.65 -22.34
C VAL A 220 1.10 -4.09 -23.65
N MET A 221 -0.17 -4.53 -23.62
CA MET A 221 -0.94 -4.85 -24.83
C MET A 221 -1.97 -3.75 -25.07
N GLU A 222 -1.91 -3.12 -26.25
CA GLU A 222 -2.89 -2.11 -26.64
C GLU A 222 -4.12 -2.73 -27.32
N LEU A 223 -5.29 -2.34 -26.83
CA LEU A 223 -6.61 -2.80 -27.26
C LEU A 223 -7.42 -1.61 -27.76
N THR A 224 -8.18 -1.80 -28.83
CA THR A 224 -9.30 -0.93 -29.13
C THR A 224 -10.44 -1.17 -28.14
N PHE A 225 -11.32 -0.19 -27.98
CA PHE A 225 -12.49 -0.32 -27.12
C PHE A 225 -13.38 -1.53 -27.46
N ALA A 226 -13.59 -1.81 -28.75
CA ALA A 226 -14.44 -2.90 -29.20
C ALA A 226 -13.83 -4.28 -28.87
N GLU A 227 -12.51 -4.43 -28.99
CA GLU A 227 -11.78 -5.65 -28.59
C GLU A 227 -11.87 -5.88 -27.08
N ALA A 228 -11.61 -4.86 -26.26
CA ALA A 228 -11.66 -4.98 -24.80
C ALA A 228 -13.07 -5.28 -24.28
N ALA A 229 -14.11 -4.72 -24.91
CA ALA A 229 -15.50 -4.94 -24.50
C ALA A 229 -16.08 -6.29 -24.98
N LYS A 230 -15.72 -6.77 -26.19
CA LYS A 230 -16.15 -8.08 -26.70
C LYS A 230 -15.32 -9.25 -26.17
N GLY A 231 -14.06 -8.99 -25.81
CA GLY A 231 -13.01 -10.01 -25.73
C GLY A 231 -12.48 -10.34 -27.13
N SER A 232 -11.18 -10.66 -27.22
CA SER A 232 -10.54 -11.06 -28.47
C SER A 232 -9.26 -11.87 -28.20
N ASN A 233 -8.85 -12.67 -29.18
CA ASN A 233 -7.56 -13.34 -29.16
C ASN A 233 -6.53 -12.42 -29.85
N LYS A 234 -5.45 -12.05 -29.17
CA LYS A 234 -4.39 -11.17 -29.71
C LYS A 234 -3.02 -11.80 -29.62
N ASP A 235 -2.29 -11.75 -30.74
CA ASP A 235 -0.92 -12.24 -30.81
C ASP A 235 0.08 -11.23 -30.22
N LEU A 236 0.77 -11.66 -29.16
CA LEU A 236 1.87 -10.94 -28.52
C LEU A 236 3.22 -11.55 -28.95
N ASN A 237 4.14 -10.72 -29.44
CA ASN A 237 5.48 -11.16 -29.83
C ASN A 237 6.44 -11.04 -28.63
N ILE A 238 6.93 -12.16 -28.13
CA ILE A 238 7.75 -12.24 -26.91
C ILE A 238 9.12 -12.85 -27.23
N ASN A 239 10.18 -12.31 -26.63
CA ASN A 239 11.52 -12.91 -26.69
C ASN A 239 11.70 -13.84 -25.49
N ILE A 240 11.70 -15.15 -25.73
CA ILE A 240 11.83 -16.20 -24.71
C ILE A 240 13.19 -16.89 -24.90
N ASP A 241 13.85 -17.25 -23.79
CA ASP A 241 15.04 -18.09 -23.85
C ASP A 241 14.58 -19.55 -24.02
N ASP A 242 14.69 -20.06 -25.25
CA ASP A 242 14.38 -21.43 -25.64
C ASP A 242 15.67 -22.29 -25.65
N ASN A 243 15.54 -23.61 -25.67
CA ASN A 243 16.67 -24.49 -25.88
C ASN A 243 17.28 -24.25 -27.27
N CYS A 244 18.61 -24.17 -27.35
CA CYS A 244 19.31 -24.01 -28.62
C CYS A 244 18.95 -25.18 -29.56
N PRO A 245 18.40 -24.91 -30.76
CA PRO A 245 17.85 -25.95 -31.63
C PRO A 245 18.92 -26.92 -32.16
N ARG A 246 20.21 -26.53 -32.16
CA ARG A 246 21.32 -27.37 -32.60
C ARG A 246 21.78 -28.35 -31.52
N CYS A 247 21.90 -27.93 -30.25
CA CYS A 247 22.41 -28.79 -29.17
C CYS A 247 21.33 -29.31 -28.20
N GLY A 248 20.06 -28.91 -28.35
CA GLY A 248 18.96 -29.36 -27.49
C GLY A 248 19.19 -29.06 -26.01
N GLY A 249 19.65 -27.84 -25.68
CA GLY A 249 19.98 -27.44 -24.31
C GLY A 249 21.37 -27.86 -23.80
N LYS A 250 22.03 -28.85 -24.41
CA LYS A 250 23.28 -29.46 -23.87
C LYS A 250 24.53 -28.56 -23.88
N GLY A 251 24.52 -27.47 -24.64
CA GLY A 251 25.64 -26.53 -24.78
C GLY A 251 26.84 -27.04 -25.61
N SER A 252 27.04 -28.35 -25.74
CA SER A 252 28.06 -28.97 -26.60
C SER A 252 27.63 -29.08 -28.05
N GLU A 253 28.59 -29.10 -28.97
CA GLU A 253 28.32 -29.33 -30.39
C GLU A 253 27.84 -30.78 -30.63
N PRO A 254 26.79 -31.04 -31.46
CA PRO A 254 26.30 -32.38 -31.75
C PRO A 254 27.40 -33.35 -32.23
N GLY A 255 27.29 -34.61 -31.82
CA GLY A 255 28.32 -35.63 -32.06
C GLY A 255 29.52 -35.57 -31.10
N THR A 256 29.77 -34.44 -30.42
CA THR A 256 30.86 -34.35 -29.43
C THR A 256 30.44 -34.92 -28.07
N LYS A 257 31.37 -35.63 -27.41
CA LYS A 257 31.14 -36.18 -26.07
C LYS A 257 31.43 -35.11 -25.02
N VAL A 258 30.47 -34.85 -24.14
CA VAL A 258 30.69 -34.04 -22.93
C VAL A 258 31.56 -34.84 -21.96
N SER A 259 32.66 -34.26 -21.49
CA SER A 259 33.58 -34.91 -20.55
C SER A 259 33.19 -34.60 -19.10
N HIS A 260 33.47 -35.53 -18.19
CA HIS A 260 33.24 -35.33 -16.76
C HIS A 260 34.35 -34.46 -16.16
N CYS A 261 34.03 -33.56 -15.22
CA CYS A 261 35.04 -32.71 -14.61
C CYS A 261 35.88 -33.50 -13.60
N GLN A 262 37.08 -33.93 -14.01
CA GLN A 262 38.01 -34.71 -13.19
C GLN A 262 38.36 -34.04 -11.84
N TYR A 263 38.39 -32.70 -11.79
CA TYR A 263 38.74 -31.94 -10.59
C TYR A 263 37.71 -32.04 -9.45
N CYS A 264 36.46 -32.35 -9.76
CA CYS A 264 35.38 -32.52 -8.77
C CYS A 264 34.66 -33.88 -8.87
N ASN A 265 35.19 -34.80 -9.70
CA ASN A 265 34.47 -35.99 -10.18
C ASN A 265 32.99 -35.71 -10.50
N GLY A 266 32.80 -34.59 -11.20
CA GLY A 266 31.51 -34.04 -11.62
C GLY A 266 30.46 -33.72 -10.56
N THR A 267 30.81 -33.71 -9.27
CA THR A 267 29.95 -33.16 -8.19
C THR A 267 29.69 -31.66 -8.32
N GLY A 268 30.44 -30.96 -9.17
CA GLY A 268 30.35 -29.52 -9.38
C GLY A 268 31.02 -28.67 -8.29
N MET A 269 31.41 -29.26 -7.16
CA MET A 269 32.03 -28.58 -6.02
C MET A 269 33.46 -29.06 -5.79
N GLU A 270 34.33 -28.19 -5.28
CA GLU A 270 35.66 -28.54 -4.79
C GLU A 270 35.76 -28.21 -3.29
N SER A 271 36.44 -29.05 -2.51
CA SER A 271 36.72 -28.75 -1.09
C SER A 271 38.04 -28.01 -1.00
N VAL A 272 38.00 -26.76 -0.54
CA VAL A 272 39.17 -25.94 -0.28
C VAL A 272 39.41 -25.93 1.23
N ASN A 273 40.56 -26.46 1.64
CA ASN A 273 40.93 -26.53 3.05
C ASN A 273 41.80 -25.31 3.38
N THR A 274 41.28 -24.41 4.22
CA THR A 274 41.95 -23.17 4.63
C THR A 274 42.25 -23.27 6.13
N GLY A 275 43.43 -23.78 6.47
CA GLY A 275 43.78 -24.12 7.85
C GLY A 275 42.90 -25.27 8.38
N PRO A 276 42.40 -25.20 9.63
CA PRO A 276 41.58 -26.26 10.23
C PRO A 276 40.14 -26.32 9.67
N PHE A 277 39.75 -25.40 8.78
CA PHE A 277 38.40 -25.33 8.22
C PHE A 277 38.36 -25.84 6.77
N MET A 278 37.48 -26.82 6.52
CA MET A 278 37.19 -27.33 5.17
C MET A 278 35.95 -26.62 4.61
N MET A 279 36.09 -25.90 3.50
CA MET A 279 35.00 -25.16 2.85
C MET A 279 34.71 -25.72 1.46
N ARG A 280 33.44 -26.02 1.17
CA ARG A 280 33.02 -26.42 -0.19
C ARG A 280 32.74 -25.18 -1.03
N THR A 281 33.46 -25.02 -2.14
CA THR A 281 33.25 -23.95 -3.12
C THR A 281 32.83 -24.53 -4.47
N THR A 282 32.27 -23.72 -5.37
CA THR A 282 32.02 -24.15 -6.75
C THR A 282 33.34 -24.50 -7.45
N CYS A 283 33.38 -25.63 -8.17
CA CYS A 283 34.61 -26.10 -8.80
C CYS A 283 35.07 -25.10 -9.88
N ARG A 284 36.28 -24.55 -9.72
CA ARG A 284 36.83 -23.48 -10.57
C ARG A 284 36.97 -23.90 -12.03
N ARG A 285 37.15 -25.21 -12.30
CA ARG A 285 37.36 -25.74 -13.66
C ARG A 285 36.07 -25.98 -14.45
N CYS A 286 34.91 -26.17 -13.80
CA CYS A 286 33.62 -26.36 -14.47
C CYS A 286 32.54 -25.34 -14.09
N GLY A 287 32.82 -24.40 -13.19
CA GLY A 287 31.88 -23.36 -12.76
C GLY A 287 30.59 -23.93 -12.16
N GLY A 288 30.68 -25.03 -11.41
CA GLY A 288 29.53 -25.74 -10.85
C GLY A 288 28.87 -26.79 -11.77
N LYS A 289 29.14 -26.79 -13.08
CA LYS A 289 28.43 -27.65 -14.06
C LYS A 289 28.71 -29.15 -13.98
N GLY A 290 29.66 -29.59 -13.16
CA GLY A 290 30.13 -31.00 -13.06
C GLY A 290 30.78 -31.57 -14.33
N SER A 291 30.72 -30.87 -15.45
CA SER A 291 31.10 -31.34 -16.77
C SER A 291 31.94 -30.29 -17.50
N ILE A 292 32.81 -30.75 -18.40
CA ILE A 292 33.65 -29.92 -19.25
C ILE A 292 33.26 -30.19 -20.70
N ILE A 293 32.79 -29.14 -21.37
CA ILE A 293 32.45 -29.14 -22.79
C ILE A 293 33.70 -28.74 -23.57
N THR A 294 34.36 -29.72 -24.21
CA THR A 294 35.57 -29.49 -25.02
C THR A 294 35.26 -28.66 -26.27
N THR A 295 34.11 -28.90 -26.89
CA THR A 295 33.64 -28.21 -28.10
C THR A 295 32.29 -27.54 -27.83
N PRO A 296 32.26 -26.24 -27.49
CA PRO A 296 31.01 -25.52 -27.30
C PRO A 296 30.23 -25.42 -28.61
N CYS A 297 28.91 -25.53 -28.55
CA CYS A 297 28.07 -25.50 -29.75
C CYS A 297 28.19 -24.14 -30.47
N ALA A 298 28.37 -24.18 -31.79
CA ALA A 298 28.62 -22.98 -32.59
C ALA A 298 27.50 -21.93 -32.50
N LEU A 299 26.25 -22.35 -32.33
CA LEU A 299 25.08 -21.46 -32.29
C LEU A 299 24.85 -20.77 -30.93
N CYS A 300 25.12 -21.46 -29.81
CA CYS A 300 24.87 -20.93 -28.47
C CYS A 300 26.15 -20.68 -27.64
N ARG A 301 27.33 -20.96 -28.19
CA ARG A 301 28.66 -20.75 -27.58
C ARG A 301 28.79 -21.34 -26.17
N GLY A 302 28.12 -22.48 -25.91
CA GLY A 302 28.16 -23.18 -24.62
C GLY A 302 27.11 -22.75 -23.58
N SER A 303 26.18 -21.84 -23.91
CA SER A 303 25.06 -21.48 -23.01
C SER A 303 23.96 -22.53 -22.91
N GLY A 304 23.77 -23.34 -23.97
CA GLY A 304 22.64 -24.27 -24.12
C GLY A 304 21.32 -23.61 -24.54
N GLN A 305 21.09 -22.34 -24.17
CA GLN A 305 19.87 -21.57 -24.44
C GLN A 305 20.08 -20.45 -25.47
N MET A 306 19.03 -20.08 -26.19
CA MET A 306 19.02 -18.98 -27.16
C MET A 306 17.73 -18.16 -27.08
N LYS A 307 17.84 -16.85 -27.23
CA LYS A 307 16.68 -15.96 -27.35
C LYS A 307 15.98 -16.18 -28.68
N LYS A 308 14.72 -16.61 -28.60
CA LYS A 308 13.84 -16.88 -29.74
C LYS A 308 12.62 -15.97 -29.62
N ARG A 309 12.28 -15.29 -30.71
CA ARG A 309 11.02 -14.55 -30.81
C ARG A 309 9.91 -15.58 -31.04
N GLN A 310 8.96 -15.66 -30.11
CA GLN A 310 7.77 -16.50 -30.19
C GLN A 310 6.53 -15.61 -30.20
N THR A 311 5.63 -15.89 -31.15
CA THR A 311 4.27 -15.34 -31.13
C THR A 311 3.42 -16.15 -30.17
N VAL A 312 2.72 -15.47 -29.26
CA VAL A 312 1.87 -16.09 -28.24
C VAL A 312 0.47 -15.50 -28.37
N ASN A 313 -0.51 -16.35 -28.60
CA ASN A 313 -1.91 -15.93 -28.62
C ASN A 313 -2.38 -15.69 -27.18
N VAL A 314 -2.76 -14.44 -26.89
CA VAL A 314 -3.26 -13.98 -25.60
C VAL A 314 -4.78 -13.89 -25.66
N PRO A 315 -5.53 -14.70 -24.88
CA PRO A 315 -6.97 -14.55 -24.77
C PRO A 315 -7.29 -13.33 -23.89
N VAL A 316 -7.84 -12.27 -24.50
CA VAL A 316 -8.37 -11.10 -23.79
C VAL A 316 -9.80 -11.40 -23.38
N PRO A 317 -10.12 -11.50 -22.07
CA PRO A 317 -11.49 -11.76 -21.63
C PRO A 317 -12.43 -10.60 -21.96
N ALA A 318 -13.71 -10.90 -22.14
CA ALA A 318 -14.73 -9.89 -22.42
C ALA A 318 -14.94 -8.96 -21.21
N GLY A 319 -14.87 -7.65 -21.45
CA GLY A 319 -15.13 -6.62 -20.46
C GLY A 319 -13.91 -6.04 -19.73
N VAL A 320 -12.69 -6.39 -20.16
CA VAL A 320 -11.42 -5.90 -19.60
C VAL A 320 -11.39 -4.39 -19.42
N GLU A 321 -10.76 -3.93 -18.33
CA GLU A 321 -10.59 -2.52 -18.00
C GLU A 321 -9.18 -1.98 -18.30
N ASN A 322 -9.08 -0.66 -18.47
CA ASN A 322 -7.81 -0.01 -18.80
C ASN A 322 -6.86 -0.02 -17.59
N GLY A 323 -5.67 -0.58 -17.78
CA GLY A 323 -4.68 -0.80 -16.74
C GLY A 323 -4.79 -2.16 -16.05
N GLN A 324 -5.78 -2.98 -16.42
CA GLN A 324 -5.95 -4.31 -15.84
C GLN A 324 -4.81 -5.24 -16.23
N THR A 325 -4.28 -5.98 -15.26
CA THR A 325 -3.21 -6.97 -15.44
C THR A 325 -3.75 -8.39 -15.44
N VAL A 326 -3.26 -9.23 -16.37
CA VAL A 326 -3.48 -10.68 -16.40
C VAL A 326 -2.14 -11.40 -16.36
N ARG A 327 -2.05 -12.44 -15.54
CA ARG A 327 -0.90 -13.36 -15.45
C ARG A 327 -1.12 -14.54 -16.39
N MET A 328 -0.12 -14.89 -17.19
CA MET A 328 -0.17 -16.02 -18.11
C MET A 328 1.16 -16.79 -18.08
N SER A 329 1.09 -18.12 -18.19
CA SER A 329 2.26 -18.97 -18.38
C SER A 329 2.55 -19.14 -19.88
N VAL A 330 3.82 -19.02 -20.27
CA VAL A 330 4.30 -19.26 -21.64
C VAL A 330 5.54 -20.14 -21.57
N GLY A 331 5.35 -21.44 -21.83
CA GLY A 331 6.36 -22.46 -21.56
C GLY A 331 6.77 -22.43 -20.09
N ASN A 332 8.08 -22.36 -19.83
CA ASN A 332 8.65 -22.39 -18.48
C ASN A 332 8.72 -21.01 -17.80
N LYS A 333 8.09 -19.96 -18.36
CA LYS A 333 8.10 -18.61 -17.80
C LYS A 333 6.67 -18.11 -17.58
N GLU A 334 6.48 -17.33 -16.51
CA GLU A 334 5.28 -16.56 -16.28
C GLU A 334 5.49 -15.12 -16.73
N ILE A 335 4.46 -14.52 -17.32
CA ILE A 335 4.44 -13.13 -17.79
C ILE A 335 3.25 -12.38 -17.21
N LEU A 336 3.37 -11.06 -17.10
CA LEU A 336 2.26 -10.17 -16.75
C LEU A 336 1.93 -9.32 -17.97
N ILE A 337 0.66 -9.31 -18.37
CA ILE A 337 0.16 -8.51 -19.49
C ILE A 337 -0.76 -7.43 -18.94
N THR A 338 -0.38 -6.17 -19.13
CA THR A 338 -1.18 -5.01 -18.76
C THR A 338 -1.96 -4.53 -19.98
N PHE A 339 -3.28 -4.59 -19.92
CA PHE A 339 -4.13 -4.15 -21.02
C PHE A 339 -4.33 -2.64 -20.99
N ARG A 340 -3.99 -1.96 -22.09
CA ARG A 340 -4.24 -0.53 -22.29
C ARG A 340 -5.35 -0.37 -23.32
N VAL A 341 -6.49 0.20 -22.91
CA VAL A 341 -7.68 0.31 -23.76
C VAL A 341 -7.77 1.73 -24.31
N HIS A 342 -7.69 1.86 -25.63
CA HIS A 342 -7.85 3.12 -26.34
C HIS A 342 -9.28 3.64 -26.25
N ARG A 343 -9.42 4.97 -26.08
CA ARG A 343 -10.73 5.64 -26.07
C ARG A 343 -11.40 5.51 -27.44
N SER A 344 -12.70 5.20 -27.44
CA SER A 344 -13.52 5.12 -28.64
C SER A 344 -14.12 6.49 -29.00
N PRO A 345 -14.31 6.80 -30.31
CA PRO A 345 -15.00 8.02 -30.74
C PRO A 345 -16.53 7.93 -30.67
N VAL A 346 -17.11 6.72 -30.57
CA VAL A 346 -18.57 6.49 -30.59
C VAL A 346 -19.11 6.14 -29.20
N PHE A 347 -18.30 5.47 -28.38
CA PHE A 347 -18.70 4.86 -27.12
C PHE A 347 -17.91 5.43 -25.94
N ARG A 348 -18.62 5.81 -24.88
CA ARG A 348 -18.10 6.29 -23.60
C ARG A 348 -18.47 5.26 -22.52
N ARG A 349 -17.50 4.52 -21.97
CA ARG A 349 -17.73 3.50 -20.93
C ARG A 349 -17.90 4.12 -19.56
N ASN A 350 -18.86 3.60 -18.80
CA ASN A 350 -19.11 3.96 -17.40
C ASN A 350 -19.28 2.66 -16.59
N GLY A 351 -18.18 2.16 -16.01
CA GLY A 351 -18.16 0.83 -15.38
C GLY A 351 -18.51 -0.28 -16.39
N VAL A 352 -19.64 -0.94 -16.20
CA VAL A 352 -20.16 -2.00 -17.09
C VAL A 352 -21.07 -1.47 -18.21
N ASP A 353 -21.53 -0.22 -18.08
CA ASP A 353 -22.49 0.38 -18.97
C ASP A 353 -21.79 1.19 -20.08
N ILE A 354 -22.49 1.35 -21.20
CA ILE A 354 -22.00 2.10 -22.37
C ILE A 354 -22.91 3.29 -22.63
N HIS A 355 -22.33 4.46 -22.86
CA HIS A 355 -23.04 5.62 -23.41
C HIS A 355 -22.62 5.84 -24.88
N SER A 356 -23.56 6.07 -25.78
CA SER A 356 -23.29 6.52 -27.15
C SER A 356 -24.23 7.65 -27.57
N ASP A 357 -23.86 8.38 -28.61
CA ASP A 357 -24.62 9.52 -29.12
C ASP A 357 -25.28 9.13 -30.45
N VAL A 358 -26.59 9.31 -30.59
CA VAL A 358 -27.33 9.03 -31.84
C VAL A 358 -27.90 10.32 -32.39
N LEU A 359 -27.57 10.61 -33.66
CA LEU A 359 -27.96 11.82 -34.36
C LEU A 359 -29.30 11.63 -35.10
N ILE A 360 -30.36 12.26 -34.61
CA ILE A 360 -31.71 12.18 -35.17
C ILE A 360 -32.07 13.46 -35.95
N SER A 361 -33.01 13.39 -36.88
CA SER A 361 -33.55 14.59 -37.54
C SER A 361 -34.61 15.30 -36.68
N ILE A 362 -34.84 16.59 -36.95
CA ILE A 362 -35.89 17.39 -36.28
C ILE A 362 -37.28 16.73 -36.46
N ALA A 363 -37.58 16.24 -37.67
CA ALA A 363 -38.83 15.54 -37.95
C ALA A 363 -39.00 14.25 -37.12
N GLN A 364 -37.93 13.47 -36.92
CA GLN A 364 -37.95 12.29 -36.03
C GLN A 364 -38.06 12.66 -34.55
N ALA A 365 -37.58 13.84 -34.13
CA ALA A 365 -37.74 14.31 -32.76
C ALA A 365 -39.22 14.65 -32.47
N ILE A 366 -39.86 15.40 -33.37
CA ILE A 366 -41.26 15.84 -33.22
C ILE A 366 -42.22 14.65 -33.43
N LEU A 367 -42.16 13.99 -34.58
CA LEU A 367 -43.14 12.97 -35.00
C LEU A 367 -42.82 11.56 -34.47
N GLY A 368 -41.65 11.36 -33.88
CA GLY A 368 -41.12 10.04 -33.56
C GLY A 368 -40.64 9.26 -34.80
N GLY A 369 -40.47 7.95 -34.64
CA GLY A 369 -40.11 7.03 -35.72
C GLY A 369 -39.07 6.00 -35.29
N THR A 370 -38.12 5.69 -36.17
CA THR A 370 -37.00 4.81 -35.85
C THR A 370 -35.66 5.42 -36.26
N ALA A 371 -34.60 5.05 -35.56
CA ALA A 371 -33.21 5.31 -35.95
C ALA A 371 -32.33 4.10 -35.67
N THR A 372 -31.23 3.98 -36.42
CA THR A 372 -30.22 2.95 -36.21
C THR A 372 -29.06 3.50 -35.38
N SER A 373 -28.60 2.68 -34.43
CA SER A 373 -27.45 2.94 -33.58
C SER A 373 -26.38 1.89 -33.79
N GLN A 374 -25.13 2.25 -33.53
CA GLN A 374 -24.06 1.26 -33.39
C GLN A 374 -24.17 0.69 -31.97
N GLY A 375 -24.56 -0.57 -31.84
CA GLY A 375 -24.38 -1.33 -30.60
C GLY A 375 -22.97 -1.93 -30.56
N LEU A 376 -22.61 -2.58 -29.45
CA LEU A 376 -21.31 -3.23 -29.34
C LEU A 376 -21.18 -4.41 -30.31
N HIS A 377 -22.10 -5.37 -30.25
CA HIS A 377 -22.06 -6.59 -31.07
C HIS A 377 -22.65 -6.42 -32.47
N GLU A 378 -23.75 -5.67 -32.57
CA GLU A 378 -24.61 -5.54 -33.74
C GLU A 378 -25.12 -4.08 -33.88
N THR A 379 -25.69 -3.72 -35.03
CA THR A 379 -26.42 -2.45 -35.18
C THR A 379 -27.83 -2.58 -34.60
N ILE A 380 -28.18 -1.72 -33.65
CA ILE A 380 -29.46 -1.80 -32.93
C ILE A 380 -30.41 -0.73 -33.47
N SER A 381 -31.58 -1.13 -33.96
CA SER A 381 -32.69 -0.23 -34.25
C SER A 381 -33.39 0.21 -32.95
N ILE A 382 -33.69 1.50 -32.86
CA ILE A 382 -34.32 2.13 -31.70
C ILE A 382 -35.60 2.83 -32.18
N VAL A 383 -36.70 2.64 -31.44
CA VAL A 383 -37.92 3.43 -31.61
C VAL A 383 -37.75 4.76 -30.88
N ILE A 384 -37.95 5.86 -31.61
CA ILE A 384 -37.96 7.22 -31.09
C ILE A 384 -39.43 7.58 -30.81
N PRO A 385 -39.82 7.85 -29.55
CA PRO A 385 -41.17 8.35 -29.27
C PRO A 385 -41.35 9.77 -29.84
N PRO A 386 -42.59 10.20 -30.13
CA PRO A 386 -42.87 11.59 -30.50
C PRO A 386 -42.52 12.56 -29.36
N SER A 387 -42.32 13.82 -29.72
CA SER A 387 -41.92 14.92 -28.81
C SER A 387 -40.61 14.64 -28.03
N CYS A 388 -39.66 13.97 -28.68
CA CYS A 388 -38.36 13.60 -28.12
C CYS A 388 -37.45 14.82 -27.91
N GLN A 389 -36.92 14.98 -26.70
CA GLN A 389 -36.10 16.12 -26.28
C GLN A 389 -34.60 15.92 -26.61
N PRO A 390 -33.82 17.01 -26.81
CA PRO A 390 -32.38 16.91 -26.96
C PRO A 390 -31.71 16.39 -25.68
N ASP A 391 -30.66 15.58 -25.85
CA ASP A 391 -29.94 14.84 -24.81
C ASP A 391 -30.82 13.92 -23.93
N GLN A 392 -32.06 13.64 -24.34
CA GLN A 392 -32.89 12.58 -23.76
C GLN A 392 -32.20 11.22 -23.92
N VAL A 393 -32.25 10.40 -22.86
CA VAL A 393 -31.54 9.13 -22.79
C VAL A 393 -32.51 7.95 -22.93
N ILE A 394 -32.34 7.15 -23.99
CA ILE A 394 -33.00 5.85 -24.13
C ILE A 394 -32.07 4.77 -23.56
N ARG A 395 -32.59 3.91 -22.68
CA ARG A 395 -31.83 2.78 -22.11
C ARG A 395 -32.16 1.47 -22.84
N LEU A 396 -31.14 0.86 -23.42
CA LEU A 396 -31.20 -0.44 -24.09
C LEU A 396 -30.68 -1.53 -23.13
N HIS A 397 -31.60 -2.32 -22.59
CA HIS A 397 -31.31 -3.32 -21.58
C HIS A 397 -30.36 -4.42 -22.07
N GLY A 398 -29.32 -4.74 -21.29
CA GLY A 398 -28.41 -5.87 -21.55
C GLY A 398 -27.54 -5.74 -22.81
N LYS A 399 -27.49 -4.55 -23.43
CA LYS A 399 -26.68 -4.28 -24.65
C LYS A 399 -25.33 -3.61 -24.35
N GLY A 400 -24.99 -3.43 -23.08
CA GLY A 400 -23.71 -2.91 -22.59
C GLY A 400 -22.59 -3.95 -22.54
N ILE A 401 -21.60 -3.76 -21.66
CA ILE A 401 -20.42 -4.62 -21.58
C ILE A 401 -20.70 -5.85 -20.71
N ARG A 402 -20.20 -7.02 -21.11
CA ARG A 402 -20.25 -8.23 -20.27
C ARG A 402 -19.37 -8.07 -19.03
N ARG A 403 -19.89 -8.44 -17.85
CA ARG A 403 -19.11 -8.54 -16.61
C ARG A 403 -18.22 -9.79 -16.64
N MET A 404 -16.91 -9.63 -16.52
CA MET A 404 -15.90 -10.70 -16.66
C MET A 404 -16.29 -12.02 -15.93
N ASN A 405 -16.64 -11.91 -14.65
CA ASN A 405 -16.88 -13.06 -13.76
C ASN A 405 -18.34 -13.57 -13.78
N SER A 406 -19.16 -13.18 -14.75
CA SER A 406 -20.56 -13.65 -14.83
C SER A 406 -21.08 -13.71 -16.27
N TYR A 407 -22.34 -14.09 -16.43
CA TYR A 407 -23.08 -13.99 -17.70
C TYR A 407 -23.94 -12.71 -17.80
N SER A 408 -23.86 -11.81 -16.81
CA SER A 408 -24.58 -10.54 -16.82
C SER A 408 -23.88 -9.49 -17.69
N TYR A 409 -24.67 -8.75 -18.46
CA TYR A 409 -24.28 -7.60 -19.26
C TYR A 409 -24.74 -6.31 -18.56
N GLY A 410 -24.03 -5.20 -18.79
CA GLY A 410 -24.53 -3.86 -18.49
C GLY A 410 -25.59 -3.38 -19.49
N ASP A 411 -26.09 -2.18 -19.28
CA ASP A 411 -27.04 -1.51 -20.17
C ASP A 411 -26.31 -0.56 -21.14
N HIS A 412 -26.95 -0.25 -22.28
CA HIS A 412 -26.46 0.71 -23.26
C HIS A 412 -27.39 1.93 -23.31
N TYR A 413 -26.89 3.06 -22.84
CA TYR A 413 -27.59 4.34 -22.80
C TYR A 413 -27.30 5.14 -24.07
N VAL A 414 -28.36 5.50 -24.79
CA VAL A 414 -28.29 6.24 -26.04
C VAL A 414 -28.77 7.67 -25.81
N HIS A 415 -27.84 8.62 -25.92
CA HIS A 415 -28.11 10.06 -25.84
C HIS A 415 -28.61 10.55 -27.21
N ILE A 416 -29.84 11.06 -27.26
CA ILE A 416 -30.46 11.60 -28.47
C ILE A 416 -29.91 12.99 -28.77
N LYS A 417 -29.37 13.22 -29.97
CA LYS A 417 -28.89 14.54 -30.40
C LYS A 417 -29.54 14.98 -31.70
N ILE A 418 -30.20 16.13 -31.69
CA ILE A 418 -30.93 16.65 -32.85
C ILE A 418 -29.94 17.28 -33.84
N LYS A 419 -29.87 16.71 -35.04
CA LYS A 419 -28.96 17.12 -36.12
C LYS A 419 -29.64 18.13 -37.03
N VAL A 420 -29.47 19.42 -36.73
CA VAL A 420 -29.95 20.53 -37.57
C VAL A 420 -29.20 20.54 -38.93
N PRO A 421 -29.91 20.55 -40.08
CA PRO A 421 -29.27 20.56 -41.40
C PRO A 421 -28.72 21.95 -41.76
N LYS A 422 -27.44 22.03 -42.15
CA LYS A 422 -26.76 23.29 -42.52
C LYS A 422 -27.23 23.92 -43.85
N LYS A 423 -27.99 23.19 -44.66
CA LYS A 423 -28.56 23.65 -45.94
C LYS A 423 -29.97 23.10 -46.08
N LEU A 424 -30.90 23.93 -46.56
CA LEU A 424 -32.31 23.60 -46.78
C LEU A 424 -32.66 23.88 -48.24
N THR A 425 -33.48 23.04 -48.86
CA THR A 425 -34.10 23.34 -50.16
C THR A 425 -35.20 24.41 -50.00
N ARG A 426 -35.58 25.08 -51.10
CA ARG A 426 -36.65 26.10 -51.08
C ARG A 426 -37.96 25.57 -50.49
N LYS A 427 -38.33 24.31 -50.79
CA LYS A 427 -39.53 23.63 -50.24
C LYS A 427 -39.41 23.34 -48.74
N GLN A 428 -38.25 22.88 -48.28
CA GLN A 428 -38.03 22.65 -46.84
C GLN A 428 -38.03 23.96 -46.05
N ARG A 429 -37.48 25.04 -46.61
CA ARG A 429 -37.50 26.36 -45.97
C ARG A 429 -38.92 26.93 -45.85
N SER A 430 -39.78 26.78 -46.85
CA SER A 430 -41.17 27.24 -46.75
C SER A 430 -41.97 26.46 -45.70
N LEU A 431 -41.81 25.13 -45.63
CA LEU A 431 -42.49 24.30 -44.62
C LEU A 431 -42.05 24.60 -43.18
N LEU A 432 -40.77 24.95 -42.98
CA LEU A 432 -40.26 25.37 -41.68
C LEU A 432 -40.63 26.81 -41.30
N LEU A 433 -41.02 27.65 -42.27
CA LEU A 433 -41.55 28.99 -41.99
C LEU A 433 -43.02 28.90 -41.58
N SER A 434 -43.86 28.15 -42.30
CA SER A 434 -45.27 27.96 -41.90
C SER A 434 -45.40 27.28 -40.52
N TYR A 435 -44.53 26.32 -40.20
CA TYR A 435 -44.48 25.75 -38.85
C TYR A 435 -44.14 26.80 -37.77
N ALA A 436 -43.19 27.71 -38.07
CA ALA A 436 -42.80 28.78 -37.15
C ALA A 436 -43.82 29.94 -37.05
N GLU A 437 -44.83 29.99 -37.92
CA GLU A 437 -45.99 30.87 -37.80
C GLU A 437 -47.03 30.31 -36.79
N GLU A 438 -47.01 28.99 -36.58
CA GLU A 438 -47.87 28.21 -35.67
C GLU A 438 -47.21 27.91 -34.29
N GLU A 439 -45.88 28.03 -34.16
CA GLU A 439 -45.15 27.75 -32.90
C GLU A 439 -45.45 28.79 -31.78
N MET A 440 -46.41 28.47 -30.90
CA MET A 440 -46.80 29.32 -29.77
C MET A 440 -45.88 29.23 -28.53
N GLU A 441 -45.09 28.16 -28.37
CA GLU A 441 -44.36 27.87 -27.12
C GLU A 441 -42.99 28.59 -27.02
N VAL A 442 -42.50 29.21 -28.10
CA VAL A 442 -41.14 29.76 -28.19
C VAL A 442 -41.12 31.28 -28.01
N GLN A 443 -40.40 31.77 -26.99
CA GLN A 443 -40.19 33.21 -26.78
C GLN A 443 -39.15 33.77 -27.75
N GLY A 444 -39.59 34.33 -28.88
CA GLY A 444 -38.72 34.99 -29.85
C GLY A 444 -39.40 35.34 -31.18
N THR A 445 -38.60 35.61 -32.22
CA THR A 445 -39.08 35.71 -33.61
C THR A 445 -38.21 34.86 -34.54
N VAL A 446 -38.84 34.07 -35.42
CA VAL A 446 -38.11 33.19 -36.34
C VAL A 446 -37.85 33.94 -37.65
N ASN A 447 -36.66 34.55 -37.78
CA ASN A 447 -36.30 35.44 -38.91
C ASN A 447 -37.24 36.66 -39.07
N GLY A 448 -37.82 37.17 -37.98
CA GLY A 448 -38.79 38.28 -38.02
C GLY A 448 -40.23 37.86 -38.25
N VAL A 449 -40.51 36.56 -38.41
CA VAL A 449 -41.86 36.00 -38.19
C VAL A 449 -42.20 36.15 -36.71
N THR A 450 -43.31 36.83 -36.42
CA THR A 450 -44.00 36.76 -35.14
C THR A 450 -45.06 35.66 -35.22
N PRO A 451 -45.25 34.81 -34.19
CA PRO A 451 -46.35 33.85 -34.18
C PRO A 451 -47.69 34.59 -34.32
N SER A 452 -48.63 34.02 -35.07
CA SER A 452 -49.92 34.68 -35.27
C SER A 452 -50.72 34.75 -33.95
N PRO A 453 -51.30 35.90 -33.58
CA PRO A 453 -52.22 35.96 -32.46
C PRO A 453 -53.55 35.31 -32.86
N GLY A 454 -53.73 34.05 -32.44
CA GLY A 454 -54.95 33.27 -32.63
C GLY A 454 -56.10 33.65 -31.69
#